data_AF-A0A1B2HFB7-F1
#
_entry.id   AF-A0A1B2HFB7-F1
#
_cell.length_a   1.000
_cell.length_b   1.000
_cell.length_c   1.000
_cell.angle_alpha   90.00
_cell.angle_beta   90.00
_cell.angle_gamma   90.00
#
_symmetry.space_group_name_H-M   'P 1'
#
loop_
_entity.id
_entity.type
_entity.pdbx_description
1 polymer ?
#
loop_
_entity_poly.entity_id
_entity_poly.type
_entity_poly.pdbx_seq_one_letter_code
_entity_poly.pdbx_strand_id
1 'polypeptide(L)'
;MAEWSSVRYGAATRPDGSLDLAVRRAASMAAGYLRQGDRVALMDLGRPQLNVRSGVGRRHLMRIRTQLVVCAQAAGWASKPALRKLPHGCVVVLLSPFIDDDIADLAVQTVKHGHMVLAVDTLPAPLEPDRETPWGEVAAELIAAEHRVRLRRMARHGVRVVSGC
;
A
#
# COMPACT_ATOMS: atom_id res chain seq x y z
N MET A 1 -28.52 7.00 9.08
CA MET A 1 -27.17 6.47 8.80
C MET A 1 -26.19 7.27 9.61
N ALA A 2 -25.41 6.60 10.45
CA ALA A 2 -24.51 7.21 11.43
C ALA A 2 -23.39 8.02 10.75
N GLU A 3 -23.12 9.23 11.23
CA GLU A 3 -22.08 10.16 10.73
C GLU A 3 -20.66 9.54 10.66
N TRP A 4 -20.46 8.46 11.40
CA TRP A 4 -19.24 7.69 11.57
C TRP A 4 -18.98 6.76 10.37
N SER A 5 -19.95 6.61 9.46
CA SER A 5 -19.77 5.99 8.15
C SER A 5 -19.53 7.02 7.03
N SER A 6 -19.47 8.32 7.34
CA SER A 6 -19.25 9.33 6.30
C SER A 6 -17.79 9.30 5.85
N VAL A 7 -17.58 9.03 4.56
CA VAL A 7 -16.26 9.09 3.94
C VAL A 7 -15.85 10.56 3.90
N ARG A 8 -14.96 10.98 4.82
CA ARG A 8 -14.29 12.27 4.73
C ARG A 8 -13.25 12.20 3.62
N TYR A 9 -13.54 12.80 2.47
CA TYR A 9 -12.53 13.09 1.47
C TYR A 9 -11.63 14.23 1.94
N GLY A 10 -10.33 14.15 1.66
CA GLY A 10 -9.37 15.20 2.02
C GLY A 10 -8.59 14.92 3.30
N ALA A 11 -8.31 13.66 3.64
CA ALA A 11 -7.29 13.36 4.64
C ALA A 11 -5.95 13.92 4.14
N ALA A 12 -5.52 15.06 4.67
CA ALA A 12 -4.16 15.52 4.53
C ALA A 12 -3.25 14.36 4.97
N THR A 13 -2.27 14.00 4.14
CA THR A 13 -1.28 12.98 4.49
C THR A 13 -0.66 13.38 5.82
N ARG A 14 -0.89 12.61 6.88
CA ARG A 14 -0.21 12.81 8.15
C ARG A 14 1.27 12.49 7.95
N PRO A 15 2.21 13.40 8.29
CA PRO A 15 3.63 13.09 8.27
C PRO A 15 3.90 11.79 9.03
N ASP A 16 4.73 10.93 8.46
CA ASP A 16 5.11 9.62 9.02
C ASP A 16 3.94 8.64 9.22
N GLY A 17 2.75 8.97 8.71
CA GLY A 17 1.62 8.05 8.60
C GLY A 17 1.83 7.03 7.48
N SER A 18 1.02 5.97 7.49
CA SER A 18 1.15 4.86 6.53
C SER A 18 1.08 5.27 5.06
N LEU A 19 0.25 6.26 4.74
CA LEU A 19 0.12 6.80 3.39
C LEU A 19 1.34 7.65 2.98
N ASP A 20 1.88 8.48 3.88
CA ASP A 20 3.09 9.27 3.60
C ASP A 20 4.28 8.33 3.36
N LEU A 21 4.46 7.33 4.23
CA LEU A 21 5.46 6.26 4.09
C LEU A 21 5.31 5.54 2.74
N ALA A 22 4.09 5.14 2.36
CA ALA A 22 3.83 4.45 1.10
C ALA A 22 4.18 5.34 -0.11
N VAL A 23 3.77 6.61 -0.11
CA VAL A 23 4.05 7.55 -1.20
C VAL A 23 5.56 7.79 -1.36
N ARG A 24 6.27 8.05 -0.25
CA ARG A 24 7.72 8.28 -0.27
C ARG A 24 8.48 7.05 -0.76
N ARG A 25 8.12 5.86 -0.26
CA ARG A 25 8.75 4.60 -0.68
C ARG A 25 8.47 4.30 -2.14
N ALA A 26 7.22 4.43 -2.60
CA ALA A 26 6.86 4.23 -3.99
C ALA A 26 7.64 5.18 -4.92
N ALA A 27 7.74 6.47 -4.56
CA ALA A 27 8.51 7.45 -5.34
C ALA A 27 10.01 7.12 -5.37
N SER A 28 10.59 6.69 -4.25
CA SER A 28 12.00 6.31 -4.15
C SER A 28 12.31 5.06 -4.96
N MET A 29 11.49 4.01 -4.83
CA MET A 29 11.63 2.75 -5.58
C MET A 29 11.46 2.98 -7.08
N ALA A 30 10.42 3.72 -7.49
CA ALA A 30 10.22 4.06 -8.90
C ALA A 30 11.43 4.81 -9.47
N ALA A 31 12.00 5.76 -8.70
CA ALA A 31 13.21 6.46 -9.12
C ALA A 31 14.41 5.51 -9.24
N GLY A 32 14.58 4.57 -8.31
CA GLY A 32 15.66 3.58 -8.33
C GLY A 32 15.60 2.65 -9.55
N TYR A 33 14.43 2.06 -9.82
CA TYR A 33 14.24 1.17 -10.96
C TYR A 33 14.32 1.91 -12.30
N LEU A 34 13.70 3.09 -12.42
CA LEU A 34 13.77 3.88 -13.65
C LEU A 34 15.19 4.38 -13.98
N ARG A 35 16.03 4.63 -12.96
CA ARG A 35 17.45 4.95 -13.17
C ARG A 35 18.25 3.78 -13.75
N GLN A 36 17.88 2.54 -13.41
CA GLN A 36 18.52 1.33 -13.92
C GLN A 36 18.03 0.95 -15.34
N GLY A 37 17.02 1.65 -15.86
CA GLY A 37 16.44 1.40 -17.18
C GLY A 37 15.20 0.50 -17.15
N ASP A 38 14.73 0.11 -15.96
CA ASP A 38 13.55 -0.73 -15.82
C ASP A 38 12.26 -0.01 -16.21
N ARG A 39 11.26 -0.81 -16.56
CA ARG A 39 9.91 -0.37 -16.83
C ARG A 39 9.07 -0.41 -15.55
N VAL A 40 8.52 0.74 -15.16
CA VAL A 40 7.71 0.86 -13.94
C VAL A 40 6.27 1.24 -14.29
N ALA A 41 5.30 0.57 -13.68
CA ALA A 41 3.89 0.96 -13.67
C ALA A 41 3.47 1.33 -12.24
N LEU A 42 2.45 2.17 -12.11
CA LEU A 42 1.83 2.50 -10.82
C LEU A 42 0.39 1.99 -10.83
N MET A 43 -0.02 1.30 -9.77
CA MET A 43 -1.40 0.87 -9.59
C MET A 43 -1.92 1.33 -8.24
N ASP A 44 -3.06 2.00 -8.25
CA ASP A 44 -3.85 2.32 -7.07
C ASP A 44 -4.97 1.28 -6.96
N LEU A 45 -4.91 0.45 -5.93
CA LEU A 45 -5.84 -0.66 -5.75
C LEU A 45 -7.23 -0.20 -5.32
N GLY A 46 -7.35 0.94 -4.65
CA GLY A 46 -8.64 1.52 -4.29
C GLY A 46 -9.27 2.32 -5.43
N ARG A 47 -8.44 2.84 -6.35
CA ARG A 47 -8.87 3.70 -7.47
C ARG A 47 -8.17 3.31 -8.77
N PRO A 48 -8.58 2.22 -9.45
CA PRO A 48 -7.92 1.72 -10.65
C PRO A 48 -7.85 2.71 -11.83
N GLN A 49 -8.72 3.72 -11.84
CA GLN A 49 -8.69 4.82 -12.80
C GLN A 49 -7.42 5.69 -12.68
N LEU A 50 -6.75 5.68 -11.53
CA LEU A 50 -5.53 6.44 -11.25
C LEU A 50 -4.24 5.69 -11.64
N ASN A 51 -4.35 4.49 -12.21
CA ASN A 51 -3.19 3.69 -12.59
C ASN A 51 -2.37 4.34 -13.71
N VAL A 52 -1.04 4.31 -13.58
CA VAL A 52 -0.10 4.71 -14.63
C VAL A 52 0.40 3.47 -15.35
N ARG A 53 0.23 3.44 -16.67
CA ARG A 53 0.80 2.38 -17.52
C ARG A 53 2.32 2.34 -17.42
N SER A 54 2.88 1.17 -17.70
CA SER A 54 4.33 0.94 -17.75
C SER A 54 5.05 1.95 -18.66
N GLY A 55 6.18 2.46 -18.20
CA GLY A 55 7.02 3.42 -18.92
C GLY A 55 8.45 3.47 -18.37
N VAL A 56 9.32 4.28 -18.99
CA VAL A 56 10.76 4.38 -18.69
C VAL A 56 11.24 5.84 -18.59
N GLY A 57 12.38 6.03 -17.93
CA GLY A 57 13.14 7.27 -17.96
C GLY A 57 12.57 8.42 -17.12
N ARG A 58 13.23 9.58 -17.19
CA ARG A 58 13.00 10.72 -16.29
C ARG A 58 11.62 11.37 -16.45
N ARG A 59 11.10 11.48 -17.68
CA ARG A 59 9.74 12.01 -17.92
C ARG A 59 8.69 11.12 -17.27
N HIS A 60 8.87 9.81 -17.34
CA HIS A 60 7.95 8.86 -16.70
C HIS A 60 8.01 8.91 -15.18
N LEU A 61 9.20 9.10 -14.59
CA LEU A 61 9.34 9.33 -13.16
C LEU A 61 8.52 10.55 -12.70
N MET A 62 8.59 11.66 -13.43
CA MET A 62 7.78 12.84 -13.10
C MET A 62 6.28 12.54 -13.17
N ARG A 63 5.84 11.80 -14.20
CA ARG A 63 4.44 11.33 -14.30
C ARG A 63 4.01 10.50 -13.10
N ILE A 64 4.84 9.54 -12.66
CA ILE A 64 4.56 8.73 -11.47
C ILE A 64 4.46 9.61 -10.22
N ARG A 65 5.40 10.54 -10.01
CA ARG A 65 5.39 11.45 -8.85
C ARG A 65 4.14 12.32 -8.81
N THR A 66 3.77 12.93 -9.94
CA THR A 66 2.52 13.70 -10.04
C THR A 66 1.31 12.82 -9.73
N GLN A 67 1.29 11.59 -10.26
CA GLN A 67 0.17 10.69 -10.01
C GLN A 67 0.09 10.24 -8.55
N LEU A 68 1.22 10.00 -7.88
CA LEU A 68 1.24 9.64 -6.46
C LEU A 68 0.61 10.72 -5.58
N VAL A 69 0.80 12.00 -5.93
CA VAL A 69 0.11 13.12 -5.24
C VAL A 69 -1.40 13.01 -5.43
N VAL A 70 -1.86 12.75 -6.66
CA VAL A 70 -3.30 12.56 -6.95
C VAL A 70 -3.87 11.35 -6.20
N CYS A 71 -3.17 10.22 -6.18
CA CYS A 71 -3.56 9.03 -5.40
C CYS A 71 -3.67 9.34 -3.91
N ALA A 72 -2.69 10.04 -3.34
CA ALA A 72 -2.69 10.40 -1.92
C ALA A 72 -3.86 11.32 -1.55
N GLN A 73 -4.14 12.32 -2.37
CA GLN A 73 -5.29 13.23 -2.16
C GLN A 73 -6.63 12.52 -2.31
N ALA A 74 -6.69 11.55 -3.21
CA ALA A 74 -7.87 10.74 -3.40
C ALA A 74 -8.03 9.70 -2.29
N ALA A 75 -6.97 9.34 -1.54
CA ALA A 75 -6.95 8.21 -0.62
C ALA A 75 -8.12 8.19 0.37
N GLY A 76 -8.54 6.98 0.71
CA GLY A 76 -9.70 6.72 1.56
C GLY A 76 -10.18 5.28 1.37
N TRP A 77 -11.18 4.90 2.15
CA TRP A 77 -11.73 3.54 2.13
C TRP A 77 -12.23 3.16 0.72
N ALA A 78 -11.93 1.93 0.31
CA ALA A 78 -12.43 1.33 -0.92
C ALA A 78 -12.99 -0.06 -0.59
N SER A 79 -14.21 -0.35 -1.05
CA SER A 79 -14.90 -1.57 -0.65
C SER A 79 -14.23 -2.86 -1.14
N LYS A 80 -13.42 -2.80 -2.19
CA LYS A 80 -12.66 -3.95 -2.70
C LYS A 80 -11.43 -3.49 -3.48
N PRO A 81 -10.22 -3.98 -3.18
CA PRO A 81 -9.04 -3.68 -3.97
C PRO A 81 -9.13 -4.33 -5.35
N ALA A 82 -8.75 -3.58 -6.39
CA ALA A 82 -8.80 -4.03 -7.76
C ALA A 82 -7.42 -3.94 -8.42
N LEU A 83 -6.85 -5.11 -8.69
CA LEU A 83 -5.59 -5.26 -9.41
C LEU A 83 -5.86 -5.51 -10.90
N ARG A 84 -5.27 -4.67 -11.77
CA ARG A 84 -5.33 -4.91 -13.23
C ARG A 84 -4.38 -6.06 -13.61
N LYS A 85 -4.65 -6.69 -14.76
CA LYS A 85 -3.83 -7.78 -15.30
C LYS A 85 -2.35 -7.37 -15.35
N LEU A 86 -1.51 -8.21 -14.75
CA LEU A 86 -0.07 -8.02 -14.69
C LEU A 86 0.62 -8.65 -15.91
N PRO A 87 1.67 -8.01 -16.46
CA PRO A 87 2.53 -8.65 -17.45
C PRO A 87 3.27 -9.86 -16.85
N HIS A 88 3.54 -10.87 -17.66
CA HIS A 88 4.38 -12.00 -17.24
C HIS A 88 5.79 -11.53 -16.88
N GLY A 89 6.39 -12.14 -15.85
CA GLY A 89 7.74 -11.84 -15.41
C GLY A 89 7.92 -10.52 -14.66
N CYS A 90 6.86 -9.77 -14.36
CA CYS A 90 6.98 -8.56 -13.54
C CYS A 90 7.17 -8.89 -12.05
N VAL A 91 7.90 -8.03 -11.34
CA VAL A 91 7.93 -8.00 -9.88
C VAL A 91 6.86 -7.03 -9.39
N VAL A 92 6.07 -7.47 -8.42
CA VAL A 92 5.05 -6.64 -7.77
C VAL A 92 5.58 -6.16 -6.43
N VAL A 93 5.67 -4.84 -6.27
CA VAL A 93 5.93 -4.22 -4.97
C VAL A 93 4.62 -3.66 -4.43
N LEU A 94 4.10 -4.27 -3.38
CA LEU A 94 2.83 -3.91 -2.76
C LEU A 94 3.09 -3.12 -1.48
N LEU A 95 2.72 -1.84 -1.46
CA LEU A 95 2.85 -0.98 -0.29
C LEU A 95 1.49 -0.86 0.40
N SER A 96 1.40 -1.28 1.65
CA SER A 96 0.16 -1.24 2.42
C SER A 96 0.47 -1.33 3.92
N PRO A 97 -0.37 -0.75 4.78
CA PRO A 97 -0.33 -1.05 6.22
C PRO A 97 -0.91 -2.42 6.58
N PHE A 98 -1.41 -3.19 5.59
CA PHE A 98 -1.98 -4.53 5.77
C PHE A 98 -2.97 -4.64 6.94
N ILE A 99 -3.85 -3.64 7.10
CA ILE A 99 -4.89 -3.61 8.13
C ILE A 99 -6.04 -4.55 7.78
N ASP A 100 -6.35 -4.70 6.50
CA ASP A 100 -7.47 -5.51 6.00
C ASP A 100 -6.99 -6.81 5.34
N ASP A 101 -7.79 -7.87 5.47
CA ASP A 101 -7.49 -9.18 4.87
C ASP A 101 -7.54 -9.17 3.34
N ASP A 102 -8.37 -8.31 2.72
CA ASP A 102 -8.51 -8.24 1.26
C ASP A 102 -7.18 -7.97 0.54
N ILE A 103 -6.33 -7.10 1.11
CA ILE A 103 -5.02 -6.77 0.53
C ILE A 103 -4.03 -7.93 0.75
N ALA A 104 -4.09 -8.58 1.90
CA ALA A 104 -3.26 -9.74 2.19
C ALA A 104 -3.60 -10.93 1.28
N ASP A 105 -4.89 -11.20 1.09
CA ASP A 105 -5.38 -12.24 0.20
C ASP A 105 -5.04 -11.91 -1.25
N LEU A 106 -5.17 -10.65 -1.69
CA LEU A 106 -4.72 -10.21 -3.01
C LEU A 106 -3.23 -10.50 -3.24
N ALA A 107 -2.37 -10.23 -2.25
CA ALA A 107 -0.94 -10.52 -2.34
C ALA A 107 -0.67 -12.03 -2.50
N VAL A 108 -1.34 -12.85 -1.69
CA VAL A 108 -1.24 -14.32 -1.75
C VAL A 108 -1.73 -14.85 -3.10
N GLN A 109 -2.87 -14.36 -3.59
CA GLN A 109 -3.38 -14.74 -4.90
C GLN A 109 -2.41 -14.34 -6.01
N THR A 110 -1.79 -13.17 -5.92
CA THR A 110 -0.81 -12.71 -6.91
C THR A 110 0.41 -13.65 -6.97
N VAL A 111 0.88 -14.15 -5.82
CA VAL A 111 1.92 -15.21 -5.77
C VAL A 111 1.44 -16.52 -6.40
N LYS A 112 0.21 -16.96 -6.09
CA LYS A 112 -0.37 -18.19 -6.66
C LYS A 112 -0.53 -18.12 -8.19
N HIS A 113 -0.71 -16.92 -8.75
CA HIS A 113 -0.72 -16.69 -10.20
C HIS A 113 0.68 -16.63 -10.83
N GLY A 114 1.74 -16.90 -10.06
CA GLY A 114 3.12 -17.02 -10.55
C GLY A 114 3.93 -15.74 -10.54
N HIS A 115 3.46 -14.67 -9.89
CA HIS A 115 4.22 -13.42 -9.76
C HIS A 115 5.05 -13.38 -8.48
N MET A 116 6.22 -12.75 -8.55
CA MET A 116 6.97 -12.40 -7.34
C MET A 116 6.34 -11.18 -6.67
N VAL A 117 6.03 -11.29 -5.37
CA VAL A 117 5.44 -10.20 -4.59
C VAL A 117 6.35 -9.83 -3.42
N LEU A 118 6.78 -8.58 -3.41
CA LEU A 118 7.40 -7.90 -2.28
C LEU A 118 6.34 -7.05 -1.57
N ALA A 119 5.86 -7.52 -0.43
CA ALA A 119 4.95 -6.79 0.44
C ALA A 119 5.77 -5.87 1.36
N VAL A 120 5.65 -4.56 1.16
CA VAL A 120 6.28 -3.53 1.99
C VAL A 120 5.25 -3.04 2.98
N ASP A 121 5.42 -3.43 4.23
CA ASP A 121 4.59 -3.00 5.33
C ASP A 121 4.88 -1.51 5.65
N THR A 122 3.81 -0.71 5.57
CA THR A 122 3.83 0.72 5.84
C THR A 122 3.03 1.09 7.10
N LEU A 123 2.63 0.12 7.92
CA LEU A 123 2.00 0.42 9.19
C LEU A 123 3.05 1.09 10.11
N PRO A 124 2.77 2.27 10.69
CA PRO A 124 3.67 2.89 11.65
C PRO A 124 3.88 1.97 12.86
N ALA A 125 5.12 1.89 13.33
CA ALA A 125 5.49 1.13 14.52
C ALA A 125 6.38 2.00 15.41
N PRO A 126 6.02 2.22 16.69
CA PRO A 126 4.79 1.76 17.36
C PRO A 126 3.52 2.47 16.84
N LEU A 127 2.36 1.84 17.04
CA LEU A 127 1.07 2.50 16.84
C LEU A 127 0.85 3.51 17.96
N GLU A 128 0.35 4.70 17.62
CA GLU A 128 -0.10 5.69 18.61
C GLU A 128 -1.55 5.38 19.02
N PRO A 129 -1.81 5.05 20.30
CA PRO A 129 -3.16 4.84 20.80
C PRO A 129 -3.99 6.12 20.75
N ASP A 130 -5.28 5.98 20.47
CA ASP A 130 -6.23 7.09 20.61
C ASP A 130 -6.45 7.40 22.10
N ARG A 131 -5.98 8.57 22.54
CA ARG A 131 -6.05 9.00 23.93
C ARG A 131 -7.43 9.56 24.33
N GLU A 132 -8.31 9.82 23.37
CA GLU A 132 -9.65 10.33 23.64
C GLU A 132 -10.64 9.21 24.01
N THR A 133 -10.25 7.94 23.79
CA THR A 133 -11.08 6.78 24.11
C THR A 133 -10.44 5.91 25.19
N PRO A 134 -11.24 5.35 26.13
CA PRO A 134 -10.74 4.39 27.13
C PRO A 134 -10.15 3.11 26.52
N TRP A 135 -10.42 2.85 25.24
CA TRP A 135 -10.07 1.61 24.54
C TRP A 135 -8.85 1.77 23.63
N GLY A 136 -8.26 2.96 23.52
CA GLY A 136 -7.21 3.24 22.55
C GLY A 136 -5.99 2.31 22.66
N GLU A 137 -5.53 2.03 23.88
CA GLU A 137 -4.41 1.13 24.15
C GLU A 137 -4.73 -0.30 23.70
N VAL A 138 -5.86 -0.83 24.16
CA VAL A 138 -6.33 -2.18 23.81
C VAL A 138 -6.55 -2.31 22.29
N ALA A 139 -7.11 -1.29 21.65
CA ALA A 139 -7.32 -1.29 20.20
C ALA A 139 -5.99 -1.30 19.44
N ALA A 140 -5.00 -0.50 19.86
CA ALA A 140 -3.68 -0.49 19.25
C ALA A 140 -2.96 -1.84 19.42
N GLU A 141 -3.07 -2.47 20.60
CA GLU A 141 -2.54 -3.81 20.84
C GLU A 141 -3.20 -4.88 19.97
N LEU A 142 -4.53 -4.85 19.88
CA LEU A 142 -5.29 -5.79 19.05
C LEU A 142 -4.92 -5.66 17.57
N ILE A 143 -4.90 -4.43 17.05
CA ILE A 143 -4.51 -4.14 15.66
C ILE A 143 -3.09 -4.64 15.40
N ALA A 144 -2.14 -4.38 16.31
CA ALA A 144 -0.76 -4.86 16.16
C ALA A 144 -0.65 -6.39 16.23
N ALA A 145 -1.47 -7.06 17.03
CA ALA A 145 -1.54 -8.52 17.10
C ALA A 145 -2.10 -9.12 15.80
N GLU A 146 -3.25 -8.62 15.33
CA GLU A 146 -3.88 -9.04 14.07
C GLU A 146 -2.96 -8.81 12.88
N HIS A 147 -2.34 -7.64 12.80
CA HIS A 147 -1.39 -7.30 11.76
C HIS A 147 -0.22 -8.29 11.71
N ARG A 148 0.40 -8.63 12.86
CA ARG A 148 1.47 -9.63 12.92
C ARG A 148 1.01 -11.01 12.45
N VAL A 149 -0.21 -11.42 12.81
CA VAL A 149 -0.79 -12.70 12.33
C VAL A 149 -0.96 -12.68 10.82
N ARG A 150 -1.47 -11.57 10.27
CA ARG A 150 -1.70 -11.37 8.84
C ARG A 150 -0.40 -11.42 8.04
N LEU A 151 0.65 -10.70 8.46
CA LEU A 151 1.96 -10.73 7.80
C LEU A 151 2.57 -12.13 7.81
N ARG A 152 2.47 -12.87 8.93
CA ARG A 152 2.94 -14.26 9.02
C ARG A 152 2.18 -15.19 8.08
N ARG A 153 0.86 -15.02 7.96
CA ARG A 153 0.03 -15.79 7.02
C ARG A 153 0.48 -15.54 5.57
N MET A 154 0.70 -14.28 5.19
CA MET A 154 1.22 -13.93 3.86
C MET A 154 2.57 -14.58 3.59
N ALA A 155 3.50 -14.51 4.55
CA ALA A 155 4.84 -15.10 4.42
C ALA A 155 4.80 -16.62 4.21
N ARG A 156 3.93 -17.33 4.95
CA ARG A 156 3.72 -18.79 4.78
C ARG A 156 3.22 -19.18 3.39
N HIS A 157 2.58 -18.25 2.69
CA HIS A 157 2.10 -18.45 1.32
C HIS A 157 3.04 -17.88 0.25
N GLY A 158 4.30 -17.60 0.61
CA GLY A 158 5.35 -17.23 -0.35
C GLY A 158 5.42 -15.73 -0.66
N VAL A 159 4.65 -14.88 0.02
CA VAL A 159 4.81 -13.42 -0.10
C VAL A 159 6.05 -12.99 0.67
N ARG A 160 6.97 -12.25 0.02
CA ARG A 160 8.14 -11.71 0.71
C ARG A 160 7.75 -10.42 1.44
N VAL A 161 7.63 -10.48 2.76
CA VAL A 161 7.25 -9.33 3.58
C VAL A 161 8.51 -8.60 4.08
N VAL A 162 8.49 -7.27 3.99
CA VAL A 162 9.51 -6.38 4.55
C VAL A 162 8.81 -5.29 5.34
N SER A 163 9.07 -5.23 6.63
CA SER A 163 8.66 -4.10 7.48
C SER A 163 9.69 -2.99 7.39
N GLY A 164 9.25 -1.75 7.59
CA GLY A 164 10.13 -0.59 7.56
C GLY A 164 11.33 -0.72 8.48
N CYS A 165 12.53 -0.51 7.94
CA CYS A 165 13.69 -0.10 8.72
C CYS A 165 13.50 1.30 9.28
#